data_AF-A0A960SNU0-F1
#
_entry.id   AF-A0A960SNU0-F1
#
_cell.length_a   1.000
_cell.length_b   1.000
_cell.length_c   1.000
_cell.angle_alpha   90.00
_cell.angle_beta   90.00
_cell.angle_gamma   90.00
#
_symmetry.space_group_name_H-M   'P 1'
#
loop_
_entity.id
_entity.type
_entity.pdbx_description
1 polymer ?
#
loop_
_entity_poly.entity_id
_entity_poly.type
_entity_poly.pdbx_seq_one_letter_code
_entity_poly.pdbx_strand_id
1 'polypeptide(L)'
;MSDRSDHNGAGMKLANGSRVAVVGGGPAGSFFTIFALDLAERTGLELEVDILDPKDFHQAGPAHCNHCGGIVSESLVQILAAEGISIPTTTVHRGIDSYVLHTDAGSVRLETPLQEMRIAAMHRGAGPKGAAVPSGHLGFDGFLQGLAVGKGARLVCDAVAGVEFREGRPELIGRNERYGPYDLVVGAVGLNPHSLKVFENALGRYRRPTAAKAAICEFRLGADSVHRCLGNSMHTFLLNLPHLTCAAVIPKGDYATLVVLGSRVDKTLLQSLLRSPALKALLPDGFVAEEKPACQCLPQLNVQAATHPYADRFVMIGDCGVSKLYK
;
A
#
# COMPACT_ATOMS: atom_id res chain seq x y z
N MET A 1 -9.70 23.75 27.07
CA MET A 1 -8.36 24.06 27.59
C MET A 1 -8.23 23.37 28.93
N SER A 2 -7.67 22.17 28.94
CA SER A 2 -7.11 21.56 30.14
C SER A 2 -5.64 21.31 29.84
N ASP A 3 -4.82 21.83 30.73
CA ASP A 3 -3.37 21.88 30.69
C ASP A 3 -2.80 20.46 30.55
N ARG A 4 -2.12 20.16 29.43
CA ARG A 4 -1.39 18.90 29.24
C ARG A 4 0.00 19.13 29.82
N SER A 5 0.11 18.99 31.13
CA SER A 5 1.37 19.04 31.86
C SER A 5 2.35 18.01 31.31
N ASP A 6 3.56 18.48 31.01
CA ASP A 6 4.73 17.69 30.66
C ASP A 6 4.93 16.52 31.63
N HIS A 7 4.53 15.31 31.22
CA HIS A 7 4.92 14.11 31.93
C HIS A 7 6.39 13.80 31.59
N ASN A 8 7.23 13.98 32.60
CA ASN A 8 8.63 13.60 32.67
C ASN A 8 8.92 12.30 31.87
N GLY A 9 9.79 12.36 30.85
CA GLY A 9 10.00 11.31 29.84
C GLY A 9 10.50 9.93 30.33
N ALA A 10 10.67 9.74 31.63
CA ALA A 10 11.06 8.47 32.25
C ALA A 10 10.00 7.36 32.08
N GLY A 11 8.73 7.70 31.84
CA GLY A 11 7.62 6.74 31.64
C GLY A 11 7.28 6.39 30.19
N MET A 12 8.10 6.83 29.22
CA MET A 12 7.84 6.74 27.78
C MET A 12 8.74 5.74 27.04
N LYS A 13 9.72 5.16 27.73
CA LYS A 13 10.63 4.16 27.18
C LYS A 13 9.97 2.78 27.24
N LEU A 14 10.03 2.03 26.14
CA LEU A 14 9.61 0.63 26.12
C LEU A 14 10.55 -0.22 27.00
N ALA A 15 9.97 -1.17 27.72
CA ALA A 15 10.64 -2.11 28.61
C ALA A 15 10.16 -3.55 28.31
N ASN A 16 10.75 -4.54 28.97
CA ASN A 16 10.29 -5.92 28.82
C ASN A 16 8.81 -6.05 29.20
N GLY A 17 8.05 -6.75 28.37
CA GLY A 17 6.60 -6.88 28.50
C GLY A 17 5.83 -5.65 27.99
N SER A 18 6.48 -4.66 27.39
CA SER A 18 5.78 -3.54 26.79
C SER A 18 4.88 -4.01 25.65
N ARG A 19 3.66 -3.47 25.63
CA ARG A 19 2.65 -3.81 24.62
C ARG A 19 2.60 -2.74 23.54
N VAL A 20 2.75 -3.14 22.28
CA VAL A 20 2.70 -2.27 21.12
C VAL A 20 1.51 -2.65 20.25
N ALA A 21 0.67 -1.69 19.91
CA ALA A 21 -0.37 -1.89 18.90
C ALA A 21 0.04 -1.27 17.57
N VAL A 22 -0.16 -2.01 16.48
CA VAL A 22 0.04 -1.54 15.10
C VAL A 22 -1.30 -1.57 14.40
N VAL A 23 -1.88 -0.40 14.13
CA VAL A 23 -3.19 -0.26 13.51
C VAL A 23 -3.04 -0.17 12.00
N GLY A 24 -3.29 -1.28 11.31
CA GLY A 24 -3.08 -1.50 9.88
C GLY A 24 -1.91 -2.44 9.61
N GLY A 25 -2.19 -3.58 8.97
CA GLY A 25 -1.26 -4.65 8.60
C GLY A 25 -0.83 -4.62 7.13
N GLY A 26 -0.98 -3.47 6.46
CA GLY A 26 -0.33 -3.22 5.18
C GLY A 26 1.20 -3.08 5.32
N PRO A 27 1.94 -2.75 4.25
CA PRO A 27 3.40 -2.75 4.26
C PRO A 27 4.02 -1.87 5.34
N ALA A 28 3.46 -0.68 5.61
CA ALA A 28 4.00 0.20 6.65
C ALA A 28 3.94 -0.43 8.04
N GLY A 29 2.79 -1.01 8.41
CA GLY A 29 2.62 -1.67 9.70
C GLY A 29 3.43 -2.97 9.78
N SER A 30 3.38 -3.78 8.74
CA SER A 30 4.15 -5.04 8.69
C SER A 30 5.65 -4.80 8.76
N PHE A 31 6.19 -3.81 8.02
CA PHE A 31 7.61 -3.45 8.13
C PHE A 31 7.96 -2.94 9.52
N PHE A 32 7.15 -2.04 10.10
CA PHE A 32 7.38 -1.59 11.46
C PHE A 32 7.47 -2.78 12.43
N THR A 33 6.50 -3.70 12.37
CA THR A 33 6.47 -4.86 13.26
C THR A 33 7.68 -5.77 13.07
N ILE A 34 8.04 -6.07 11.82
CA ILE A 34 9.21 -6.90 11.49
C ILE A 34 10.47 -6.30 12.10
N PHE A 35 10.75 -5.02 11.81
CA PHE A 35 11.99 -4.38 12.25
C PHE A 35 11.98 -4.06 13.75
N ALA A 36 10.83 -3.76 14.35
CA ALA A 36 10.71 -3.53 15.78
C ALA A 36 11.00 -4.82 16.57
N LEU A 37 10.45 -5.96 16.15
CA LEU A 37 10.72 -7.26 16.76
C LEU A 37 12.19 -7.68 16.58
N ASP A 38 12.75 -7.50 15.40
CA ASP A 38 14.17 -7.80 15.14
C ASP A 38 15.11 -6.96 16.00
N LEU A 39 14.81 -5.66 16.15
CA LEU A 39 15.59 -4.77 17.00
C LEU A 39 15.42 -5.15 18.48
N ALA A 40 14.21 -5.51 18.89
CA ALA A 40 13.93 -5.92 20.26
C ALA A 40 14.72 -7.18 20.63
N GLU A 41 14.69 -8.21 19.77
CA GLU A 41 15.49 -9.42 19.93
C GLU A 41 16.99 -9.12 20.05
N ARG A 42 17.54 -8.31 19.13
CA ARG A 42 18.96 -7.92 19.14
C ARG A 42 19.38 -7.13 20.38
N THR A 43 18.44 -6.45 21.02
CA THR A 43 18.69 -5.62 22.21
C THR A 43 18.27 -6.30 23.51
N GLY A 44 17.79 -7.54 23.46
CA GLY A 44 17.30 -8.27 24.64
C GLY A 44 16.03 -7.67 25.25
N LEU A 45 15.22 -6.99 24.42
CA LEU A 45 13.93 -6.41 24.79
C LEU A 45 12.80 -7.36 24.39
N GLU A 46 11.91 -7.69 25.33
CA GLU A 46 10.72 -8.49 25.07
C GLU A 46 9.51 -7.60 24.82
N LEU A 47 8.96 -7.63 23.60
CA LEU A 47 7.78 -6.84 23.21
C LEU A 47 6.60 -7.75 22.84
N GLU A 48 5.40 -7.36 23.27
CA GLU A 48 4.16 -7.94 22.75
C GLU A 48 3.60 -7.02 21.66
N VAL A 49 3.48 -7.53 20.43
CA VAL A 49 2.99 -6.71 19.30
C VAL A 49 1.67 -7.26 18.77
N ASP A 50 0.64 -6.43 18.83
CA ASP A 50 -0.67 -6.67 18.21
C ASP A 50 -0.76 -5.92 16.88
N ILE A 51 -1.08 -6.61 15.79
CA ILE A 51 -1.45 -5.99 14.51
C ILE A 51 -2.97 -6.02 14.38
N LEU A 52 -3.61 -4.85 14.37
CA LEU A 52 -5.06 -4.73 14.19
C LEU A 52 -5.35 -4.33 12.74
N ASP A 53 -5.91 -5.25 11.95
CA ASP A 53 -6.33 -4.98 10.57
C ASP A 53 -7.63 -5.74 10.25
N PRO A 54 -8.68 -5.06 9.76
CA PRO A 54 -9.91 -5.75 9.37
C PRO A 54 -9.81 -6.51 8.04
N LYS A 55 -8.69 -6.40 7.30
CA LYS A 55 -8.52 -7.02 5.99
C LYS A 55 -7.94 -8.42 6.12
N ASP A 56 -8.59 -9.35 5.43
CA ASP A 56 -8.03 -10.65 5.10
C ASP A 56 -7.34 -10.63 3.72
N PHE A 57 -6.01 -10.52 3.69
CA PHE A 57 -5.24 -10.48 2.45
C PHE A 57 -5.22 -11.79 1.65
N HIS A 58 -5.80 -12.88 2.16
CA HIS A 58 -6.00 -14.12 1.41
C HIS A 58 -7.20 -14.04 0.46
N GLN A 59 -8.08 -13.06 0.64
CA GLN A 59 -9.26 -12.87 -0.19
C GLN A 59 -9.02 -11.89 -1.33
N ALA A 60 -9.52 -12.25 -2.52
CA ALA A 60 -9.44 -11.39 -3.69
C ALA A 60 -10.46 -10.24 -3.63
N GLY A 61 -10.16 -9.18 -4.38
CA GLY A 61 -11.08 -8.07 -4.58
C GLY A 61 -10.82 -6.83 -3.70
N PRO A 62 -11.59 -5.76 -3.95
CA PRO A 62 -11.26 -4.43 -3.44
C PRO A 62 -11.38 -4.29 -1.92
N ALA A 63 -12.24 -5.08 -1.26
CA ALA A 63 -12.42 -5.03 0.20
C ALA A 63 -11.14 -5.38 0.97
N HIS A 64 -10.29 -6.22 0.37
CA HIS A 64 -9.08 -6.77 0.97
C HIS A 64 -7.81 -6.28 0.27
N CYS A 65 -7.91 -5.23 -0.54
CA CYS A 65 -6.80 -4.64 -1.26
C CYS A 65 -6.40 -3.29 -0.66
N ASN A 66 -5.14 -2.90 -0.82
CA ASN A 66 -4.65 -1.56 -0.49
C ASN A 66 -4.55 -0.63 -1.71
N HIS A 67 -5.24 -0.97 -2.81
CA HIS A 67 -5.51 -0.12 -3.97
C HIS A 67 -4.25 0.56 -4.56
N CYS A 68 -3.23 -0.23 -4.92
CA CYS A 68 -1.99 0.27 -5.52
C CYS A 68 -1.75 -0.37 -6.89
N GLY A 69 -0.99 0.33 -7.74
CA GLY A 69 -0.50 -0.18 -9.02
C GLY A 69 0.41 -1.40 -8.89
N GLY A 70 0.97 -1.67 -7.71
CA GLY A 70 1.65 -2.93 -7.41
C GLY A 70 2.99 -3.10 -8.12
N ILE A 71 3.78 -2.03 -8.19
CA ILE A 71 5.18 -2.05 -8.62
C ILE A 71 6.08 -1.85 -7.41
N VAL A 72 7.09 -2.70 -7.28
CA VAL A 72 8.20 -2.58 -6.33
C VAL A 72 9.46 -2.30 -7.14
N SER A 73 10.14 -1.19 -6.84
CA SER A 73 11.38 -0.83 -7.54
C SER A 73 12.49 -1.85 -7.25
N GLU A 74 13.43 -1.99 -8.19
CA GLU A 74 14.63 -2.82 -8.00
C GLU A 74 15.36 -2.47 -6.69
N SER A 75 15.54 -1.18 -6.41
CA SER A 75 16.19 -0.71 -5.18
C SER A 75 15.49 -1.21 -3.91
N LEU A 76 14.16 -1.25 -3.91
CA LEU A 76 13.41 -1.76 -2.76
C LEU A 76 13.53 -3.28 -2.65
N VAL A 77 13.50 -4.01 -3.77
CA VAL A 77 13.76 -5.47 -3.77
C VAL A 77 15.15 -5.77 -3.18
N GLN A 78 16.17 -5.02 -3.58
CA GLN A 78 17.54 -5.17 -3.06
C GLN A 78 17.65 -4.84 -1.57
N ILE A 79 17.05 -3.73 -1.13
CA ILE A 79 17.02 -3.36 0.30
C ILE A 79 16.33 -4.45 1.12
N LEU A 80 15.19 -4.98 0.65
CA LEU A 80 14.49 -6.06 1.34
C LEU A 80 15.35 -7.31 1.43
N ALA A 81 16.01 -7.71 0.34
CA ALA A 81 16.91 -8.87 0.34
C ALA A 81 18.09 -8.69 1.32
N ALA A 82 18.67 -7.48 1.40
CA ALA A 82 19.73 -7.16 2.35
C ALA A 82 19.28 -7.25 3.82
N GLU A 83 18.00 -6.95 4.08
CA GLU A 83 17.35 -7.13 5.38
C GLU A 83 16.83 -8.57 5.61
N GLY A 84 17.16 -9.52 4.73
CA GLY A 84 16.75 -10.92 4.85
C GLY A 84 15.29 -11.20 4.43
N ILE A 85 14.63 -10.24 3.77
CA ILE A 85 13.25 -10.34 3.27
C ILE A 85 13.30 -10.64 1.76
N SER A 86 13.23 -11.92 1.42
CA SER A 86 13.14 -12.37 0.02
C SER A 86 11.68 -12.52 -0.40
N ILE A 87 11.24 -11.70 -1.37
CA ILE A 87 9.86 -11.79 -1.91
C ILE A 87 9.74 -13.08 -2.72
N PRO A 88 8.77 -13.96 -2.41
CA PRO A 88 8.63 -15.23 -3.10
C PRO A 88 8.13 -15.02 -4.53
N THR A 89 8.56 -15.91 -5.43
CA THR A 89 8.11 -15.92 -6.83
C THR A 89 6.61 -16.15 -6.98
N THR A 90 5.96 -16.76 -5.99
CA THR A 90 4.49 -16.92 -5.93
C THR A 90 3.74 -15.60 -5.65
N THR A 91 4.44 -14.57 -5.17
CA THR A 91 3.89 -13.22 -5.00
C THR A 91 4.21 -12.32 -6.20
N VAL A 92 5.34 -12.54 -6.86
CA VAL A 92 5.76 -11.77 -8.04
C VAL A 92 5.07 -12.30 -9.30
N HIS A 93 4.20 -11.49 -9.90
CA HIS A 93 3.49 -11.88 -11.12
C HIS A 93 4.33 -11.71 -12.38
N ARG A 94 5.25 -10.73 -12.38
CA ARG A 94 6.15 -10.46 -13.50
C ARG A 94 7.34 -9.63 -13.07
N GLY A 95 8.51 -9.93 -13.62
CA GLY A 95 9.65 -9.03 -13.59
C GLY A 95 9.59 -8.05 -14.77
N ILE A 96 9.78 -6.76 -14.50
CA ILE A 96 9.82 -5.69 -15.48
C ILE A 96 11.29 -5.36 -15.77
N ASP A 97 11.64 -5.30 -17.05
CA ASP A 97 13.01 -5.03 -17.53
C ASP A 97 13.14 -3.70 -18.29
N SER A 98 12.03 -2.99 -18.47
CA SER A 98 11.98 -1.81 -19.33
C SER A 98 10.74 -0.97 -19.10
N TYR A 99 10.85 0.30 -19.46
CA TYR A 99 9.72 1.24 -19.56
C TYR A 99 9.51 1.62 -21.02
N VAL A 100 8.26 1.75 -21.46
CA VAL A 100 7.94 2.37 -22.75
C VAL A 100 7.16 3.64 -22.49
N LEU A 101 7.77 4.79 -22.80
CA LEU A 101 7.13 6.08 -22.65
C LEU A 101 6.38 6.44 -23.95
N HIS A 102 5.07 6.63 -23.83
CA HIS A 102 4.16 7.05 -24.90
C HIS A 102 3.81 8.52 -24.72
N THR A 103 4.00 9.30 -25.79
CA THR A 103 3.64 10.72 -25.90
C THR A 103 2.82 10.94 -27.16
N ASP A 104 2.26 12.12 -27.37
CA ASP A 104 1.56 12.45 -28.62
C ASP A 104 2.48 12.43 -29.85
N ALA A 105 3.80 12.57 -29.65
CA ALA A 105 4.80 12.53 -30.72
C ALA A 105 5.26 11.10 -31.08
N GLY A 106 4.90 10.10 -30.27
CA GLY A 106 5.32 8.72 -30.44
C GLY A 106 5.84 8.09 -29.15
N SER A 107 6.54 6.96 -29.30
CA SER A 107 6.95 6.11 -28.19
C SER A 107 8.45 5.87 -28.15
N VAL A 108 9.02 5.83 -26.95
CA VAL A 108 10.43 5.49 -26.72
C VAL A 108 10.54 4.37 -25.68
N ARG A 109 11.38 3.37 -25.96
CA ARG A 109 11.72 2.31 -25.01
C ARG A 109 12.95 2.72 -24.20
N LEU A 110 12.84 2.63 -22.88
CA LEU A 110 13.90 2.86 -21.92
C LEU A 110 14.23 1.51 -21.26
N GLU A 111 15.44 1.02 -21.50
CA GLU A 111 15.91 -0.23 -20.88
C GLU A 111 16.43 0.04 -19.47
N THR A 112 16.33 -0.95 -18.58
CA THR A 112 17.00 -0.84 -17.27
C THR A 112 18.52 -0.84 -17.47
N PRO A 113 19.30 -0.07 -16.68
CA PRO A 113 20.75 0.04 -16.86
C PRO A 113 21.50 -1.30 -16.83
N LEU A 114 20.94 -2.30 -16.12
CA LEU A 114 21.51 -3.63 -15.98
C LEU A 114 20.82 -4.68 -16.86
N GLN A 115 19.78 -4.32 -17.61
CA GLN A 115 18.93 -5.25 -18.39
C GLN A 115 18.42 -6.46 -17.58
N GLU A 116 18.25 -6.29 -16.27
CA GLU A 116 17.74 -7.32 -15.37
C GLU A 116 16.25 -7.11 -15.04
N MET A 117 15.52 -8.21 -14.84
CA MET A 117 14.10 -8.22 -14.47
C MET A 117 13.87 -7.98 -12.97
N ARG A 118 14.41 -6.88 -12.42
CA ARG A 118 14.43 -6.64 -10.96
C ARG A 118 13.34 -5.71 -10.45
N ILE A 119 12.55 -5.10 -11.33
CA ILE A 119 11.34 -4.40 -10.93
C ILE A 119 10.21 -5.43 -10.82
N ALA A 120 9.64 -5.60 -9.64
CA ALA A 120 8.64 -6.62 -9.41
C ALA A 120 7.22 -6.05 -9.56
N ALA A 121 6.44 -6.62 -10.49
CA ALA A 121 5.03 -6.34 -10.65
C ALA A 121 4.19 -7.41 -9.95
N MET A 122 3.30 -6.97 -9.07
CA MET A 122 2.47 -7.84 -8.24
C MET A 122 1.15 -7.20 -7.82
N HIS A 123 0.27 -7.98 -7.20
CA HIS A 123 -0.90 -7.43 -6.50
C HIS A 123 -0.56 -7.16 -5.03
N ARG A 124 -1.18 -6.13 -4.44
CA ARG A 124 -1.05 -5.84 -3.01
C ARG A 124 -1.77 -6.88 -2.15
N GLY A 125 -3.05 -7.11 -2.43
CA GLY A 125 -3.83 -8.24 -1.89
C GLY A 125 -3.80 -9.44 -2.84
N ALA A 126 -4.62 -10.46 -2.59
CA ALA A 126 -4.63 -11.71 -3.37
C ALA A 126 -5.01 -11.58 -4.87
N GLY A 127 -5.48 -10.41 -5.31
CA GLY A 127 -5.74 -10.11 -6.72
C GLY A 127 -7.06 -9.36 -6.97
N PRO A 128 -7.40 -9.11 -8.25
CA PRO A 128 -8.65 -8.45 -8.64
C PRO A 128 -9.90 -9.25 -8.25
N LYS A 129 -11.06 -8.60 -8.21
CA LYS A 129 -12.34 -9.28 -7.88
C LYS A 129 -12.59 -10.44 -8.84
N GLY A 130 -12.92 -11.61 -8.30
CA GLY A 130 -13.19 -12.81 -9.10
C GLY A 130 -11.95 -13.49 -9.70
N ALA A 131 -10.75 -13.06 -9.32
CA ALA A 131 -9.53 -13.81 -9.61
C ALA A 131 -9.55 -15.15 -8.87
N ALA A 132 -9.16 -16.22 -9.55
CA ALA A 132 -8.82 -17.47 -8.87
C ALA A 132 -7.50 -17.22 -8.12
N VAL A 133 -7.53 -17.36 -6.79
CA VAL A 133 -6.32 -17.25 -5.95
C VAL A 133 -5.84 -18.69 -5.71
N PRO A 134 -4.74 -19.14 -6.35
CA PRO A 134 -4.23 -20.47 -6.10
C PRO A 134 -3.79 -20.59 -4.64
N SER A 135 -3.91 -21.79 -4.06
CA SER A 135 -3.44 -22.04 -2.70
C SER A 135 -1.97 -21.65 -2.56
N GLY A 136 -1.63 -20.92 -1.50
CA GLY A 136 -0.27 -20.44 -1.23
C GLY A 136 0.17 -19.19 -2.01
N HIS A 137 -0.67 -18.65 -2.91
CA HIS A 137 -0.39 -17.34 -3.51
C HIS A 137 -0.91 -16.22 -2.60
N LEU A 138 -0.02 -15.29 -2.26
CA LEU A 138 -0.35 -14.09 -1.51
C LEU A 138 0.05 -12.86 -2.31
N GLY A 139 -0.77 -11.81 -2.20
CA GLY A 139 -0.30 -10.48 -2.54
C GLY A 139 0.83 -10.03 -1.61
N PHE A 140 1.51 -8.96 -2.00
CA PHE A 140 2.63 -8.41 -1.25
C PHE A 140 2.30 -8.13 0.23
N ASP A 141 1.09 -7.64 0.50
CA ASP A 141 0.69 -7.21 1.83
C ASP A 141 0.44 -8.42 2.73
N GLY A 142 -0.18 -9.48 2.20
CA GLY A 142 -0.37 -10.75 2.89
C GLY A 142 0.96 -11.45 3.19
N PHE A 143 1.90 -11.41 2.24
CA PHE A 143 3.27 -11.92 2.47
C PHE A 143 3.95 -11.19 3.64
N LEU A 144 3.97 -9.85 3.63
CA LEU A 144 4.60 -9.07 4.69
C LEU A 144 3.89 -9.24 6.05
N GLN A 145 2.56 -9.28 6.06
CA GLN A 145 1.80 -9.53 7.29
C GLN A 145 2.10 -10.93 7.85
N GLY A 146 2.18 -11.94 6.98
CA GLY A 146 2.58 -13.30 7.35
C GLY A 146 3.99 -13.36 7.94
N LEU A 147 4.94 -12.60 7.39
CA LEU A 147 6.28 -12.47 7.99
C LEU A 147 6.25 -11.83 9.38
N ALA A 148 5.46 -10.76 9.55
CA ALA A 148 5.31 -10.11 10.84
C ALA A 148 4.72 -11.05 11.90
N VAL A 149 3.71 -11.84 11.53
CA VAL A 149 3.14 -12.90 12.39
C VAL A 149 4.16 -13.99 12.67
N GLY A 150 4.92 -14.42 11.66
CA GLY A 150 5.99 -15.42 11.81
C GLY A 150 7.12 -14.98 12.75
N LYS A 151 7.32 -13.67 12.94
CA LYS A 151 8.24 -13.10 13.93
C LYS A 151 7.67 -13.01 15.35
N GLY A 152 6.41 -13.39 15.57
CA GLY A 152 5.78 -13.41 16.89
C GLY A 152 4.72 -12.35 17.13
N ALA A 153 4.36 -11.55 16.12
CA ALA A 153 3.24 -10.62 16.25
C ALA A 153 1.89 -11.35 16.25
N ARG A 154 0.94 -10.87 17.05
CA ARG A 154 -0.44 -11.37 17.05
C ARG A 154 -1.30 -10.58 16.07
N LEU A 155 -1.83 -11.25 15.06
CA LEU A 155 -2.81 -10.64 14.15
C LEU A 155 -4.21 -10.67 14.77
N VAL A 156 -4.83 -9.49 14.85
CA VAL A 156 -6.19 -9.29 15.32
C VAL A 156 -7.04 -8.76 14.17
N CYS A 157 -8.02 -9.56 13.75
CA CYS A 157 -8.93 -9.21 12.64
C CYS A 157 -10.07 -8.31 13.14
N ASP A 158 -9.75 -7.04 13.43
CA ASP A 158 -10.75 -6.04 13.82
C ASP A 158 -10.39 -4.64 13.28
N ALA A 159 -11.41 -3.82 13.05
CA ALA A 159 -11.25 -2.41 12.69
C ALA A 159 -11.27 -1.54 13.96
N VAL A 160 -10.22 -0.76 14.14
CA VAL A 160 -10.19 0.26 15.21
C VAL A 160 -11.17 1.39 14.87
N ALA A 161 -12.14 1.59 15.76
CA ALA A 161 -13.18 2.62 15.67
C ALA A 161 -12.93 3.80 16.60
N GLY A 162 -12.04 3.67 17.58
CA GLY A 162 -11.75 4.72 18.55
C GLY A 162 -10.47 4.47 19.33
N VAL A 163 -10.03 5.51 20.04
CA VAL A 163 -8.92 5.45 20.98
C VAL A 163 -9.38 6.16 22.24
N GLU A 164 -9.26 5.48 23.38
CA GLU A 164 -9.49 6.02 24.71
C GLU A 164 -8.21 5.90 25.53
N PHE A 165 -8.18 6.57 26.69
CA PHE A 165 -7.06 6.50 27.61
C PHE A 165 -7.53 5.98 28.96
N ARG A 166 -6.82 5.01 29.51
CA ARG A 166 -6.98 4.54 30.87
C ARG A 166 -5.64 4.63 31.59
N GLU A 167 -5.63 5.30 32.73
CA GLU A 167 -4.41 5.50 33.55
C GLU A 167 -3.23 6.05 32.72
N GLY A 168 -3.50 6.97 31.78
CA GLY A 168 -2.48 7.59 30.94
C GLY A 168 -1.93 6.72 29.81
N ARG A 169 -2.49 5.51 29.58
CA ARG A 169 -2.14 4.64 28.45
C ARG A 169 -3.31 4.48 27.47
N PRO A 170 -3.02 4.40 26.16
CA PRO A 170 -4.05 4.20 25.16
C PRO A 170 -4.66 2.79 25.18
N GLU A 171 -5.98 2.74 25.04
CA GLU A 171 -6.77 1.55 24.68
C GLU A 171 -7.45 1.79 23.33
N LEU A 172 -7.40 0.80 22.46
CA LEU A 172 -8.05 0.82 21.16
C LEU A 172 -9.45 0.23 21.28
N ILE A 173 -10.43 0.91 20.70
CA ILE A 173 -11.81 0.42 20.63
C ILE A 173 -11.98 -0.26 19.28
N GLY A 174 -12.12 -1.58 19.29
CA GLY A 174 -12.50 -2.37 18.13
C GLY A 174 -13.99 -2.31 17.84
N ARG A 175 -14.47 -3.12 16.90
CA ARG A 175 -15.91 -3.30 16.67
C ARG A 175 -16.54 -4.20 17.73
N ASN A 176 -15.79 -5.18 18.21
CA ASN A 176 -16.31 -6.23 19.09
C ASN A 176 -15.84 -6.08 20.54
N GLU A 177 -14.63 -5.59 20.73
CA GLU A 177 -13.98 -5.53 22.05
C GLU A 177 -13.01 -4.35 22.16
N ARG A 178 -12.33 -4.26 23.31
CA ARG A 178 -11.32 -3.26 23.60
C ARG A 178 -9.96 -3.94 23.68
N TYR A 179 -8.95 -3.29 23.14
CA TYR A 179 -7.58 -3.79 23.10
C TYR A 179 -6.66 -2.83 23.85
N GLY A 180 -5.82 -3.36 24.73
CA GLY A 180 -4.86 -2.58 25.50
C GLY A 180 -4.90 -2.91 27.00
N PRO A 181 -4.38 -2.03 27.87
CA PRO A 181 -3.67 -0.79 27.51
C PRO A 181 -2.35 -1.07 26.77
N TYR A 182 -1.91 -0.12 25.93
CA TYR A 182 -0.66 -0.19 25.18
C TYR A 182 0.36 0.85 25.65
N ASP A 183 1.63 0.53 25.51
CA ASP A 183 2.73 1.47 25.78
C ASP A 183 3.05 2.34 24.57
N LEU A 184 2.82 1.81 23.36
CA LEU A 184 2.95 2.50 22.09
C LEU A 184 1.84 2.05 21.11
N VAL A 185 1.24 3.01 20.41
CA VAL A 185 0.33 2.78 19.29
C VAL A 185 0.95 3.34 18.01
N VAL A 186 1.06 2.51 17.01
CA VAL A 186 1.56 2.84 15.67
C VAL A 186 0.38 2.90 14.71
N GLY A 187 0.04 4.09 14.25
CA GLY A 187 -0.96 4.28 13.20
C GLY A 187 -0.36 4.03 11.82
N ALA A 188 -0.73 2.92 11.18
CA ALA A 188 -0.35 2.54 9.82
C ALA A 188 -1.57 2.41 8.90
N VAL A 189 -2.56 3.29 9.11
CA VAL A 189 -3.93 3.17 8.54
C VAL A 189 -4.09 3.64 7.09
N GLY A 190 -2.99 4.06 6.45
CA GLY A 190 -3.03 4.65 5.12
C GLY A 190 -3.95 5.88 5.05
N LEU A 191 -4.66 6.05 3.93
CA LEU A 191 -5.48 7.24 3.68
C LEU A 191 -6.97 7.04 3.93
N ASN A 192 -7.36 6.01 4.69
CA ASN A 192 -8.78 5.78 4.99
C ASN A 192 -9.36 6.95 5.83
N PRO A 193 -10.39 7.67 5.34
CA PRO A 193 -10.89 8.86 6.04
C PRO A 193 -11.45 8.60 7.44
N HIS A 194 -12.04 7.42 7.67
CA HIS A 194 -12.58 7.04 8.97
C HIS A 194 -11.44 6.81 9.97
N SER A 195 -10.46 5.97 9.61
CA SER A 195 -9.30 5.71 10.46
C SER A 195 -8.48 6.97 10.73
N LEU A 196 -8.28 7.84 9.72
CA LEU A 196 -7.61 9.13 9.92
C LEU A 196 -8.34 10.00 10.94
N LYS A 197 -9.68 10.02 10.91
CA LYS A 197 -10.49 10.79 11.85
C LYS A 197 -10.36 10.30 13.29
N VAL A 198 -10.25 8.97 13.49
CA VAL A 198 -9.98 8.37 14.81
C VAL A 198 -8.70 8.95 15.42
N PHE A 199 -7.60 8.95 14.66
CA PHE A 199 -6.31 9.46 15.16
C PHE A 199 -6.26 10.99 15.27
N GLU A 200 -6.93 11.74 14.39
CA GLU A 200 -7.05 13.20 14.55
C GLU A 200 -7.75 13.57 15.87
N ASN A 201 -8.83 12.85 16.21
CA ASN A 201 -9.56 13.07 17.45
C ASN A 201 -8.70 12.70 18.67
N ALA A 202 -7.95 11.60 18.60
CA ALA A 202 -7.12 11.12 19.70
C ALA A 202 -5.89 11.99 19.97
N LEU A 203 -5.14 12.36 18.93
CA LEU A 203 -3.86 13.06 19.07
C LEU A 203 -4.04 14.59 19.18
N GLY A 204 -5.11 15.15 18.64
CA GLY A 204 -5.47 16.58 18.71
C GLY A 204 -4.59 17.52 17.88
N ARG A 205 -3.26 17.34 17.88
CA ARG A 205 -2.29 18.11 17.08
C ARG A 205 -2.00 17.49 15.71
N TYR A 206 -2.22 16.18 15.58
CA TYR A 206 -2.10 15.48 14.31
C TYR A 206 -3.06 16.09 13.29
N ARG A 207 -2.55 16.37 12.09
CA ARG A 207 -3.34 16.75 10.92
C ARG A 207 -3.03 15.77 9.82
N ARG A 208 -4.07 15.13 9.30
CA ARG A 208 -3.95 14.14 8.23
C ARG A 208 -3.21 14.71 7.01
N PRO A 209 -2.55 13.87 6.23
CA PRO A 209 -1.86 14.28 5.00
C PRO A 209 -2.86 14.78 3.94
N THR A 210 -2.35 15.56 2.99
CA THR A 210 -3.13 15.90 1.79
C THR A 210 -3.02 14.76 0.79
N ALA A 211 -4.13 14.45 0.14
CA ALA A 211 -4.19 13.37 -0.82
C ALA A 211 -4.87 13.78 -2.14
N ALA A 212 -4.38 13.23 -3.24
CA ALA A 212 -4.98 13.35 -4.57
C ALA A 212 -5.70 12.05 -4.95
N LYS A 213 -6.71 12.14 -5.82
CA LYS A 213 -7.37 10.95 -6.37
C LYS A 213 -6.55 10.39 -7.52
N ALA A 214 -6.39 9.08 -7.54
CA ALA A 214 -5.94 8.31 -8.68
C ALA A 214 -7.08 7.45 -9.22
N ALA A 215 -6.86 6.79 -10.35
CA ALA A 215 -7.68 5.66 -10.77
C ALA A 215 -6.79 4.44 -11.02
N ILE A 216 -7.30 3.28 -10.65
CA ILE A 216 -6.69 2.00 -10.94
C ILE A 216 -7.74 1.08 -11.55
N CYS A 217 -7.45 0.53 -12.71
CA CYS A 217 -8.28 -0.43 -13.41
C CYS A 217 -7.48 -1.71 -13.68
N GLU A 218 -8.10 -2.87 -13.48
CA GLU A 218 -7.51 -4.16 -13.80
C GLU A 218 -8.27 -4.78 -14.98
N PHE A 219 -7.55 -5.06 -16.07
CA PHE A 219 -8.10 -5.70 -17.26
C PHE A 219 -7.63 -7.14 -17.32
N ARG A 220 -8.55 -8.10 -17.33
CA ARG A 220 -8.22 -9.51 -17.53
C ARG A 220 -8.09 -9.76 -19.04
N LEU A 221 -6.87 -9.86 -19.54
CA LEU A 221 -6.57 -10.08 -20.96
C LEU A 221 -6.18 -11.54 -21.25
N GLY A 222 -5.69 -12.26 -20.23
CA GLY A 222 -5.07 -13.58 -20.35
C GLY A 222 -3.56 -13.46 -20.61
N ALA A 223 -2.78 -14.37 -20.02
CA ALA A 223 -1.32 -14.33 -20.01
C ALA A 223 -0.69 -14.19 -21.41
N ASP A 224 -1.21 -14.91 -22.41
CA ASP A 224 -0.70 -14.84 -23.79
C ASP A 224 -0.91 -13.46 -24.41
N SER A 225 -2.08 -12.86 -24.19
CA SER A 225 -2.39 -11.51 -24.66
C SER A 225 -1.55 -10.46 -23.96
N VAL A 226 -1.38 -10.57 -22.63
CA VAL A 226 -0.49 -9.69 -21.87
C VAL A 226 0.93 -9.78 -22.41
N HIS A 227 1.45 -10.99 -22.60
CA HIS A 227 2.81 -11.20 -23.10
C HIS A 227 2.99 -10.63 -24.52
N ARG A 228 2.05 -10.90 -25.43
CA ARG A 228 2.10 -10.42 -26.82
C ARG A 228 1.99 -8.89 -26.94
N CYS A 229 1.12 -8.26 -26.15
CA CYS A 229 0.84 -6.82 -26.30
C CYS A 229 1.77 -5.94 -25.44
N LEU A 230 2.19 -6.41 -24.27
CA LEU A 230 2.93 -5.62 -23.28
C LEU A 230 4.35 -6.16 -23.01
N GLY A 231 4.59 -7.45 -23.28
CA GLY A 231 5.85 -8.11 -22.94
C GLY A 231 6.18 -8.02 -21.45
N ASN A 232 7.40 -7.61 -21.14
CA ASN A 232 7.91 -7.35 -19.79
C ASN A 232 8.06 -5.84 -19.50
N SER A 233 7.40 -4.99 -20.27
CA SER A 233 7.54 -3.54 -20.15
C SER A 233 6.43 -2.93 -19.32
N MET A 234 6.76 -1.92 -18.52
CA MET A 234 5.77 -0.99 -17.98
C MET A 234 5.55 0.13 -19.00
N HIS A 235 4.32 0.32 -19.46
CA HIS A 235 4.01 1.32 -20.48
C HIS A 235 3.49 2.59 -19.81
N THR A 236 4.26 3.67 -19.85
CA THR A 236 3.91 4.97 -19.24
C THR A 236 3.40 5.94 -20.30
N PHE A 237 2.41 6.75 -19.98
CA PHE A 237 1.74 7.68 -20.87
C PHE A 237 1.84 9.10 -20.34
N LEU A 238 2.39 9.99 -21.17
CA LEU A 238 2.41 11.45 -20.97
C LEU A 238 1.73 12.11 -22.17
N LEU A 239 0.43 11.83 -22.31
CA LEU A 239 -0.39 12.38 -23.39
C LEU A 239 -0.94 13.75 -23.01
N ASN A 240 -1.15 14.61 -24.01
CA ASN A 240 -1.77 15.91 -23.85
C ASN A 240 -3.29 15.79 -23.67
N LEU A 241 -3.70 15.19 -22.55
CA LEU A 241 -5.09 15.05 -22.14
C LEU A 241 -5.39 15.98 -20.95
N PRO A 242 -6.51 16.72 -20.96
CA PRO A 242 -6.88 17.59 -19.84
C PRO A 242 -6.86 16.84 -18.51
N HIS A 243 -6.23 17.45 -17.51
CA HIS A 243 -6.08 16.93 -16.14
C HIS A 243 -5.20 15.69 -15.96
N LEU A 244 -4.68 15.07 -17.03
CA LEU A 244 -3.72 13.97 -16.92
C LEU A 244 -2.37 14.51 -16.44
N THR A 245 -1.79 13.86 -15.44
CA THR A 245 -0.38 14.04 -15.06
C THR A 245 0.46 12.93 -15.68
N CYS A 246 0.05 11.68 -15.47
CA CYS A 246 0.60 10.51 -16.17
C CYS A 246 -0.34 9.32 -16.02
N ALA A 247 -0.17 8.32 -16.88
CA ALA A 247 -0.77 7.00 -16.67
C ALA A 247 0.27 5.91 -16.91
N ALA A 248 -0.01 4.71 -16.44
CA ALA A 248 0.81 3.55 -16.74
C ALA A 248 -0.02 2.27 -16.87
N VAL A 249 0.35 1.41 -17.81
CA VAL A 249 -0.14 0.04 -17.95
C VAL A 249 0.96 -0.92 -17.54
N ILE A 250 0.65 -1.79 -16.58
CA ILE A 250 1.60 -2.72 -15.96
C ILE A 250 1.14 -4.16 -16.24
N PRO A 251 1.98 -5.01 -16.86
CA PRO A 251 1.65 -6.41 -17.08
C PRO A 251 1.80 -7.24 -15.79
N LYS A 252 0.79 -8.03 -15.44
CA LYS A 252 0.74 -8.89 -14.24
C LYS A 252 0.05 -10.22 -14.52
N GLY A 253 0.80 -11.25 -14.89
CA GLY A 253 0.23 -12.55 -15.23
C GLY A 253 -0.86 -12.42 -16.30
N ASP A 254 -2.10 -12.77 -15.95
CA ASP A 254 -3.30 -12.66 -16.81
C ASP A 254 -3.87 -11.24 -16.95
N TYR A 255 -3.36 -10.29 -16.18
CA TYR A 255 -3.93 -8.96 -16.03
C TYR A 255 -3.02 -7.86 -16.57
N ALA A 256 -3.64 -6.78 -17.02
CA ALA A 256 -2.99 -5.50 -17.25
C ALA A 256 -3.59 -4.45 -16.30
N THR A 257 -2.76 -3.88 -15.43
CA THR A 257 -3.16 -2.84 -14.48
C THR A 257 -2.94 -1.47 -15.10
N LEU A 258 -4.01 -0.71 -15.32
CA LEU A 258 -3.93 0.71 -15.65
C LEU A 258 -3.94 1.54 -14.36
N VAL A 259 -2.96 2.42 -14.20
CA VAL A 259 -2.87 3.43 -13.13
C VAL A 259 -2.94 4.80 -13.78
N VAL A 260 -3.77 5.70 -13.25
CA VAL A 260 -3.95 7.06 -13.77
C VAL A 260 -3.78 8.07 -12.66
N LEU A 261 -2.89 9.04 -12.88
CA LEU A 261 -2.63 10.17 -12.00
C LEU A 261 -3.01 11.45 -12.73
N GLY A 262 -3.62 12.38 -11.99
CA GLY A 262 -4.04 13.65 -12.55
C GLY A 262 -4.39 14.66 -11.48
N SER A 263 -4.45 15.94 -11.87
CA SER A 263 -4.99 17.00 -11.00
C SER A 263 -6.48 16.80 -10.73
N ARG A 264 -7.17 16.12 -11.64
CA ARG A 264 -8.56 15.66 -11.50
C ARG A 264 -8.74 14.36 -12.29
N VAL A 265 -9.02 13.27 -11.58
CA VAL A 265 -9.30 11.98 -12.20
C VAL A 265 -10.80 11.71 -12.17
N ASP A 266 -11.44 11.84 -13.33
CA ASP A 266 -12.87 11.61 -13.54
C ASP A 266 -13.14 10.64 -14.70
N LYS A 267 -14.42 10.34 -14.95
CA LYS A 267 -14.85 9.42 -16.01
C LYS A 267 -14.44 9.93 -17.41
N THR A 268 -14.45 11.23 -17.61
CA THR A 268 -14.11 11.86 -18.90
C THR A 268 -12.64 11.66 -19.23
N LEU A 269 -11.74 11.90 -18.26
CA LEU A 269 -10.31 11.62 -18.42
C LEU A 269 -10.07 10.14 -18.70
N LEU A 270 -10.69 9.24 -17.91
CA LEU A 270 -10.53 7.79 -18.12
C LEU A 270 -10.99 7.35 -19.52
N GLN A 271 -12.15 7.81 -19.98
CA GLN A 271 -12.64 7.50 -21.32
C GLN A 271 -11.72 8.06 -22.41
N SER A 272 -11.23 9.29 -22.24
CA SER A 272 -10.30 9.91 -23.21
C SER A 272 -9.00 9.12 -23.32
N LEU A 273 -8.44 8.70 -22.18
CA LEU A 273 -7.24 7.89 -22.13
C LEU A 273 -7.45 6.49 -22.73
N LEU A 274 -8.54 5.80 -22.37
CA LEU A 274 -8.87 4.47 -22.92
C LEU A 274 -9.14 4.51 -24.43
N ARG A 275 -9.58 5.65 -24.96
CA ARG A 275 -9.81 5.85 -26.40
C ARG A 275 -8.57 6.28 -27.17
N SER A 276 -7.50 6.67 -26.47
CA SER A 276 -6.27 7.14 -27.10
C SER A 276 -5.67 6.06 -28.01
N PRO A 277 -5.14 6.42 -29.19
CA PRO A 277 -4.48 5.46 -30.08
C PRO A 277 -3.34 4.71 -29.39
N ALA A 278 -2.56 5.41 -28.57
CA ALA A 278 -1.42 4.85 -27.84
C ALA A 278 -1.84 3.72 -26.88
N LEU A 279 -2.93 3.89 -26.12
CA LEU A 279 -3.39 2.85 -25.20
C LEU A 279 -4.09 1.72 -25.95
N LYS A 280 -4.92 2.03 -26.96
CA LYS A 280 -5.60 1.01 -27.79
C LYS A 280 -4.62 0.07 -28.47
N ALA A 281 -3.47 0.57 -28.93
CA ALA A 281 -2.43 -0.23 -29.55
C ALA A 281 -1.83 -1.29 -28.60
N LEU A 282 -2.02 -1.16 -27.28
CA LEU A 282 -1.55 -2.11 -26.28
C LEU A 282 -2.62 -3.12 -25.84
N LEU A 283 -3.84 -3.02 -26.38
CA LEU A 283 -4.93 -3.90 -26.04
C LEU A 283 -5.15 -4.92 -27.17
N PRO A 284 -5.62 -6.14 -26.86
CA PRO A 284 -5.97 -7.12 -27.88
C PRO A 284 -7.06 -6.60 -28.83
N ASP A 285 -7.02 -7.02 -30.10
CA ASP A 285 -8.04 -6.66 -31.08
C ASP A 285 -9.45 -7.01 -30.58
N GLY A 286 -10.37 -6.06 -30.71
CA GLY A 286 -11.75 -6.20 -30.25
C GLY A 286 -11.95 -6.10 -28.72
N PHE A 287 -10.88 -5.88 -27.94
CA PHE A 287 -11.02 -5.65 -26.49
C PHE A 287 -11.57 -4.24 -26.20
N VAL A 288 -12.76 -4.18 -25.60
CA VAL A 288 -13.41 -2.92 -25.20
C VAL A 288 -13.13 -2.65 -23.72
N ALA A 289 -12.06 -1.91 -23.43
CA ALA A 289 -11.62 -1.62 -22.07
C ALA A 289 -12.66 -0.86 -21.23
N GLU A 290 -13.52 -0.07 -21.86
CA GLU A 290 -14.57 0.73 -21.21
C GLU A 290 -15.67 -0.12 -20.55
N GLU A 291 -15.87 -1.36 -21.02
CA GLU A 291 -16.99 -2.21 -20.61
C GLU A 291 -16.56 -3.37 -19.69
N LYS A 292 -15.25 -3.66 -19.61
CA LYS A 292 -14.73 -4.89 -19.00
C LYS A 292 -13.58 -4.70 -17.97
N PRO A 293 -13.58 -3.70 -17.07
CA PRO A 293 -12.64 -3.74 -15.95
C PRO A 293 -13.05 -4.86 -14.98
N ALA A 294 -12.15 -5.82 -14.73
CA ALA A 294 -12.35 -6.84 -13.70
C ALA A 294 -12.41 -6.20 -12.29
N CYS A 295 -11.68 -5.11 -12.11
CA CYS A 295 -11.73 -4.26 -10.93
C CYS A 295 -11.47 -2.81 -11.34
N GLN A 296 -12.13 -1.86 -10.67
CA GLN A 296 -11.86 -0.44 -10.80
C GLN A 296 -11.98 0.23 -9.42
N CYS A 297 -11.02 1.09 -9.08
CA CYS A 297 -11.06 1.87 -7.86
C CYS A 297 -10.47 3.27 -8.07
N LEU A 298 -10.88 4.21 -7.21
CA LEU A 298 -10.40 5.59 -7.20
C LEU A 298 -9.68 5.89 -5.88
N PRO A 299 -8.50 5.29 -5.65
CA PRO A 299 -7.82 5.45 -4.38
C PRO A 299 -7.29 6.86 -4.19
N GLN A 300 -6.99 7.18 -2.94
CA GLN A 300 -6.24 8.36 -2.57
C GLN A 300 -4.74 8.04 -2.58
N LEU A 301 -3.95 9.01 -3.03
CA LEU A 301 -2.49 8.97 -2.97
C LEU A 301 -1.99 10.14 -2.14
N ASN A 302 -1.01 9.87 -1.29
CA ASN A 302 -0.42 10.89 -0.45
C ASN A 302 0.41 11.83 -1.32
N VAL A 303 0.08 13.13 -1.29
CA VAL A 303 0.82 14.19 -1.97
C VAL A 303 1.59 15.07 -1.00
N GLN A 304 1.19 15.14 0.26
CA GLN A 304 1.86 15.95 1.28
C GLN A 304 1.77 15.29 2.64
N ALA A 305 2.90 15.22 3.33
CA ALA A 305 3.02 14.59 4.65
C ALA A 305 2.05 15.17 5.70
N ALA A 306 1.75 14.37 6.72
CA ALA A 306 0.97 14.82 7.86
C ALA A 306 1.73 15.84 8.71
N THR A 307 0.99 16.66 9.46
CA THR A 307 1.59 17.57 10.45
C THR A 307 1.46 16.95 11.84
N HIS A 308 2.54 17.00 12.64
CA HIS A 308 2.64 16.33 13.95
C HIS A 308 2.23 14.85 13.89
N PRO A 309 2.93 14.00 13.10
CA PRO A 309 2.62 12.58 12.96
C PRO A 309 3.02 11.75 14.19
N TYR A 310 3.05 12.34 15.38
CA TYR A 310 3.39 11.67 16.63
C TYR A 310 2.80 12.44 17.82
N ALA A 311 2.66 11.75 18.93
CA ALA A 311 2.33 12.28 20.24
C ALA A 311 2.88 11.32 21.30
N ASP A 312 2.68 11.63 22.58
CA ASP A 312 3.03 10.70 23.66
C ASP A 312 2.33 9.35 23.44
N ARG A 313 3.12 8.29 23.25
CA ARG A 313 2.69 6.91 22.99
C ARG A 313 2.07 6.68 21.60
N PHE A 314 2.21 7.62 20.67
CA PHE A 314 1.72 7.48 19.30
C PHE A 314 2.75 7.86 18.25
N VAL A 315 2.79 7.09 17.16
CA VAL A 315 3.49 7.47 15.93
C VAL A 315 2.66 7.07 14.71
N MET A 316 2.56 7.95 13.73
CA MET A 316 1.85 7.75 12.47
C MET A 316 2.87 7.50 11.35
N ILE A 317 2.73 6.39 10.64
CA ILE A 317 3.71 5.93 9.63
C ILE A 317 3.04 5.54 8.31
N GLY A 318 3.84 5.41 7.25
CA GLY A 318 3.31 5.15 5.92
C GLY A 318 2.47 6.33 5.41
N ASP A 319 1.47 6.05 4.59
CA ASP A 319 0.73 7.12 3.90
C ASP A 319 -0.06 8.04 4.84
N CYS A 320 -0.39 7.64 6.08
CA CYS A 320 -0.99 8.56 7.06
C CYS A 320 0.03 9.47 7.76
N GLY A 321 1.33 9.15 7.73
CA GLY A 321 2.35 9.93 8.42
C GLY A 321 3.22 10.76 7.48
N VAL A 322 3.78 10.11 6.44
CA VAL A 322 4.85 10.67 5.61
C VAL A 322 4.54 10.53 4.12
N SER A 323 5.00 11.48 3.31
CA SER A 323 4.93 11.41 1.84
C SER A 323 6.33 11.16 1.25
N LYS A 324 6.42 10.27 0.26
CA LYS A 324 7.65 10.03 -0.52
C LYS A 324 7.50 10.32 -2.01
N LEU A 325 6.28 10.32 -2.56
CA LEU A 325 6.01 10.34 -4.00
C LEU A 325 5.99 11.76 -4.60
N TYR A 326 5.57 12.74 -3.81
CA TYR A 326 5.53 14.15 -4.22
C TYR A 326 6.45 14.91 -3.28
N LYS A 327 7.67 15.18 -3.76
CA LYS A 327 8.64 16.09 -3.13
C LYS A 327 8.79 17.31 -4.00
#